data_AF-A0AAC8VKA8-F1
#
_entry.id   AF-A0AAC8VKA8-F1
#
_cell.length_a   1.000
_cell.length_b   1.000
_cell.length_c   1.000
_cell.angle_alpha   90.00
_cell.angle_beta   90.00
_cell.angle_gamma   90.00
#
_symmetry.space_group_name_H-M   'P 1'
#
loop_
_entity.id
_entity.type
_entity.pdbx_description
1 polymer ?
#
loop_
_entity_poly.entity_id
_entity_poly.type
_entity_poly.pdbx_seq_one_letter_code
_entity_poly.pdbx_strand_id
1 'polypeptide(L)'
;MAEFKDEIKTKEKEVNELHRQLGKRTAELEWAAKKLKSLDYETRKCLIESEPKNIPVTRQCELINFNRSNCYYKSVRCTKDKMELLRAIDRIYTETPFYGYHKVHQQLIEGGYSVGLNRVRNYMNELGLKVIYPTKKVCTTLAHPEHKKYPYLLRDLEVYKPNQVWSTDITYIRLDGGFVYLAAVIDWHSKAILSHKIRPPSSEVQHYSILSRHQIL
;
A
#
# COMPACT_ATOMS: atom_id res chain seq x y z
N MET A 1 77.74 -20.65 -24.26
CA MET A 1 77.16 -20.53 -22.89
C MET A 1 76.83 -19.10 -22.50
N ALA A 2 77.64 -18.10 -22.87
CA ALA A 2 77.36 -16.68 -22.56
C ALA A 2 76.16 -16.11 -23.36
N GLU A 3 76.08 -16.40 -24.67
CA GLU A 3 75.01 -15.90 -25.55
C GLU A 3 73.60 -16.33 -25.12
N PHE A 4 73.41 -17.60 -24.76
CA PHE A 4 72.14 -18.11 -24.22
C PHE A 4 71.73 -17.42 -22.91
N LYS A 5 72.70 -16.96 -22.11
CA LYS A 5 72.43 -16.28 -20.84
C LYS A 5 71.94 -14.86 -21.07
N ASP A 6 72.44 -14.19 -22.11
CA ASP A 6 72.00 -12.86 -22.51
C ASP A 6 70.63 -12.89 -23.22
N GLU A 7 70.33 -13.94 -23.98
CA GLU A 7 68.99 -14.19 -24.57
C GLU A 7 67.92 -14.44 -23.49
N ILE A 8 68.25 -15.23 -22.46
CA ILE A 8 67.34 -15.44 -21.32
C ILE A 8 67.07 -14.11 -20.61
N LYS A 9 68.11 -13.31 -20.39
CA LYS A 9 68.02 -12.02 -19.71
C LYS A 9 67.23 -10.98 -20.51
N THR A 10 67.27 -11.04 -21.84
CA THR A 10 66.46 -10.17 -22.71
C THR A 10 64.99 -10.60 -22.71
N LYS A 11 64.71 -11.89 -22.81
CA LYS A 11 63.33 -12.42 -22.68
C LYS A 11 62.72 -12.14 -21.31
N GLU A 12 63.50 -12.24 -20.23
CA GLU A 12 63.04 -11.88 -18.88
C GLU A 12 62.66 -10.39 -18.77
N LYS A 13 63.41 -9.50 -19.43
CA LYS A 13 63.07 -8.08 -19.51
C LYS A 13 61.78 -7.85 -20.31
N GLU A 14 61.60 -8.53 -21.43
CA GLU A 14 60.37 -8.46 -22.24
C GLU A 14 59.14 -8.95 -21.45
N VAL A 15 59.25 -10.07 -20.73
CA VAL A 15 58.18 -10.61 -19.90
C VAL A 15 57.82 -9.65 -18.77
N ASN A 16 58.82 -9.07 -18.10
CA ASN A 16 58.58 -8.10 -17.03
C ASN A 16 57.90 -6.83 -17.55
N GLU A 17 58.28 -6.36 -18.74
CA GLU A 17 57.62 -5.22 -19.38
C GLU A 17 56.18 -5.54 -19.79
N LEU A 18 55.93 -6.73 -20.35
CA LEU A 18 54.56 -7.20 -20.66
C LEU A 18 53.70 -7.33 -19.40
N HIS A 19 54.21 -7.88 -18.30
CA HIS A 19 53.50 -7.95 -17.02
C HIS A 19 53.19 -6.56 -16.46
N ARG A 20 54.13 -5.61 -16.59
CA ARG A 20 53.91 -4.21 -16.21
C ARG A 20 52.80 -3.57 -17.03
N GLN A 21 52.79 -3.80 -18.34
CA GLN A 21 51.74 -3.30 -19.23
C GLN A 21 50.38 -3.93 -18.92
N LEU A 22 50.32 -5.24 -18.69
CA LEU A 22 49.11 -5.94 -18.26
C LEU A 22 48.56 -5.35 -16.95
N GLY A 23 49.42 -5.16 -15.95
CA GLY A 23 49.04 -4.59 -14.65
C GLY A 23 48.46 -3.17 -14.75
N LYS A 24 49.06 -2.31 -15.59
CA LYS A 24 48.55 -0.97 -15.85
C LYS A 24 47.16 -1.01 -16.51
N ARG A 25 47.00 -1.85 -17.53
CA ARG A 25 45.73 -1.99 -18.26
C ARG A 25 44.62 -2.60 -17.39
N THR A 26 44.94 -3.56 -16.52
CA THR A 26 43.96 -4.12 -15.58
C THR A 26 43.44 -3.07 -14.60
N ALA A 27 44.32 -2.23 -14.06
CA ALA A 27 43.93 -1.16 -13.15
C ALA A 27 43.04 -0.10 -13.84
N GLU A 28 43.37 0.29 -15.07
CA GLU A 28 42.56 1.20 -15.89
C GLU A 28 41.16 0.61 -16.17
N LEU A 29 41.08 -0.69 -16.50
CA LEU A 29 39.82 -1.40 -16.73
C LEU A 29 38.95 -1.49 -15.47
N GLU A 30 39.53 -1.81 -14.31
CA GLU A 30 38.80 -1.85 -13.05
C GLU A 30 38.24 -0.48 -12.67
N TRP A 31 39.04 0.57 -12.84
CA TRP A 31 38.60 1.95 -12.60
C TRP A 31 37.43 2.33 -13.51
N ALA A 32 37.52 2.03 -14.81
CA ALA A 32 36.46 2.30 -15.78
C ALA A 32 35.19 1.49 -15.45
N ALA A 33 35.31 0.20 -15.15
CA ALA A 33 34.20 -0.67 -14.76
C ALA A 33 33.47 -0.15 -13.51
N LYS A 34 34.21 0.39 -12.53
CA LYS A 34 33.62 0.99 -11.33
C LYS A 34 32.82 2.25 -11.66
N LYS A 35 33.32 3.09 -12.56
CA LYS A 35 32.59 4.29 -13.03
C LYS A 35 31.35 3.92 -13.85
N LEU A 36 31.43 2.88 -14.68
CA LEU A 36 30.31 2.35 -15.46
C LEU A 36 29.13 1.92 -14.59
N LYS A 37 29.37 1.31 -13.41
CA LYS A 37 28.30 0.91 -12.48
C LYS A 37 27.46 2.07 -11.93
N SER A 38 28.03 3.28 -11.86
CA SER A 38 27.31 4.46 -11.36
C SER A 38 26.39 5.13 -12.40
N LEU A 39 26.45 4.71 -13.66
CA LEU A 39 25.64 5.31 -14.73
C LEU A 39 24.22 4.74 -14.77
N ASP A 40 23.29 5.59 -15.22
CA ASP A 40 21.90 5.23 -15.43
C ASP A 40 21.72 4.10 -16.46
N TYR A 41 20.57 3.42 -16.38
CA TYR A 41 20.22 2.30 -17.25
C TYR A 41 20.20 2.68 -18.74
N GLU A 42 19.58 3.81 -19.10
CA GLU A 42 19.47 4.20 -20.51
C GLU A 42 20.83 4.57 -21.09
N THR A 43 21.64 5.31 -20.32
CA THR A 43 23.00 5.68 -20.73
C THR A 43 23.88 4.45 -20.93
N ARG A 44 23.79 3.44 -20.04
CA ARG A 44 24.52 2.17 -20.21
C ARG A 44 24.05 1.39 -21.43
N LYS A 45 22.76 1.42 -21.74
CA LYS A 45 22.22 0.77 -22.95
C LYS A 45 22.71 1.46 -24.22
N CYS A 46 22.81 2.79 -24.24
CA CYS A 46 23.31 3.56 -25.37
C CYS A 46 24.81 3.34 -25.65
N LEU A 47 25.59 2.91 -24.66
CA LEU A 47 27.01 2.56 -24.83
C LEU A 47 27.21 1.23 -25.59
N ILE A 48 26.16 0.43 -25.75
CA ILE A 48 26.22 -0.85 -26.47
C ILE A 48 25.95 -0.57 -27.94
N GLU A 49 26.97 -0.81 -28.78
CA GLU A 49 26.89 -0.55 -30.22
C GLU A 49 26.46 -1.83 -30.97
N SER A 50 25.48 -1.69 -31.86
CA SER A 50 24.92 -2.83 -32.61
C SER A 50 25.71 -3.23 -33.87
N GLU A 51 26.56 -2.36 -34.44
CA GLU A 51 27.34 -2.63 -35.67
C GLU A 51 28.64 -1.79 -35.76
N PRO A 52 29.64 -2.22 -36.56
CA PRO A 52 30.61 -3.27 -36.27
C PRO A 52 31.87 -2.69 -35.57
N LYS A 53 32.26 -3.28 -34.44
CA LYS A 53 33.62 -3.15 -33.87
C LYS A 53 34.09 -4.54 -33.45
N ASN A 54 35.41 -4.72 -33.37
CA ASN A 54 36.14 -5.97 -33.05
C ASN A 54 35.64 -6.83 -31.86
N ILE A 55 34.57 -6.43 -31.17
CA ILE A 55 34.06 -7.04 -29.95
C ILE A 55 32.55 -7.34 -30.12
N PRO A 56 32.11 -8.61 -29.99
CA PRO A 56 30.70 -8.97 -30.08
C PRO A 56 29.87 -8.37 -28.94
N VAL A 57 28.58 -8.11 -29.18
CA VAL A 57 27.64 -7.51 -28.21
C VAL A 57 27.65 -8.26 -26.86
N THR A 58 27.78 -9.59 -26.88
CA THR A 58 27.93 -10.40 -25.65
C THR A 58 29.11 -9.93 -24.80
N ARG A 59 30.27 -9.75 -25.44
CA ARG A 59 31.49 -9.31 -24.75
C ARG A 59 31.40 -7.85 -24.33
N GLN A 60 30.73 -7.00 -25.10
CA GLN A 60 30.43 -5.63 -24.69
C GLN A 60 29.59 -5.61 -23.40
N CYS A 61 28.53 -6.41 -23.33
CA CYS A 61 27.66 -6.54 -22.15
C CYS A 61 28.43 -7.01 -20.90
N GLU A 62 29.35 -7.97 -21.06
CA GLU A 62 30.23 -8.44 -19.97
C GLU A 62 31.14 -7.32 -19.46
N LEU A 63 31.78 -6.56 -20.37
CA LEU A 63 32.72 -5.49 -20.02
C LEU A 63 32.05 -4.36 -19.23
N ILE A 64 30.80 -4.03 -19.57
CA ILE A 64 30.02 -3.00 -18.87
C ILE A 64 29.16 -3.56 -17.74
N ASN A 65 29.22 -4.87 -17.48
CA ASN A 65 28.41 -5.59 -16.50
C ASN A 65 26.89 -5.30 -16.64
N PHE A 66 26.37 -5.43 -17.87
CA PHE A 66 24.97 -5.21 -18.23
C PHE A 66 24.29 -6.52 -18.65
N ASN A 67 23.04 -6.72 -18.25
CA ASN A 67 22.31 -7.94 -18.59
C ASN A 67 21.93 -7.93 -20.09
N ARG A 68 22.40 -8.94 -20.83
CA ARG A 68 22.14 -9.11 -22.27
C ARG A 68 20.65 -9.06 -22.63
N SER A 69 19.76 -9.62 -21.80
CA SER A 69 18.32 -9.65 -22.07
C SER A 69 17.73 -8.24 -22.20
N ASN A 70 18.31 -7.27 -21.49
CA ASN A 70 17.85 -5.88 -21.49
C ASN A 70 18.25 -5.11 -22.76
N CYS A 71 19.27 -5.57 -23.49
CA CYS A 71 19.67 -4.97 -24.76
C CYS A 71 18.54 -5.08 -25.79
N TYR A 72 17.90 -6.25 -25.85
CA TYR A 72 16.81 -6.55 -26.77
C TYR A 72 15.45 -6.09 -26.27
N TYR A 73 15.32 -5.80 -24.97
CA TYR A 73 14.08 -5.30 -24.39
C TYR A 73 13.72 -3.93 -24.99
N LYS A 74 12.63 -3.88 -25.74
CA LYS A 74 12.00 -2.64 -26.18
C LYS A 74 10.88 -2.33 -25.20
N SER A 75 10.92 -1.14 -24.59
CA SER A 75 9.83 -0.69 -23.73
C SER A 75 8.55 -0.61 -24.57
N VAL A 76 7.52 -1.33 -24.14
CA VAL A 76 6.19 -1.22 -24.76
C VAL A 76 5.66 0.16 -24.37
N ARG A 77 5.56 1.06 -25.35
CA ARG A 77 4.91 2.36 -25.14
C ARG A 77 3.47 2.13 -24.70
N CYS A 78 2.97 3.00 -23.82
CA CYS A 78 1.61 2.94 -23.32
C CYS A 78 0.61 2.82 -24.48
N THR A 79 -0.01 1.64 -24.63
CA THR A 79 -1.01 1.38 -25.68
C THR A 79 -2.21 2.29 -25.46
N LYS A 80 -2.86 2.77 -26.53
CA LYS A 80 -4.10 3.59 -26.42
C LYS A 80 -5.14 2.91 -25.52
N ASP A 81 -5.28 1.60 -25.64
CA ASP A 81 -6.16 0.77 -24.82
C ASP A 81 -5.88 0.85 -23.31
N LYS A 82 -4.59 0.99 -22.93
CA LYS A 82 -4.22 1.19 -21.51
C LYS A 82 -4.69 2.55 -21.02
N MET A 83 -4.55 3.60 -21.82
CA MET A 83 -4.97 4.96 -21.44
C MET A 83 -6.48 5.06 -21.31
N GLU A 84 -7.24 4.43 -22.20
CA GLU A 84 -8.70 4.37 -22.12
C GLU A 84 -9.15 3.66 -20.84
N LEU A 85 -8.54 2.52 -20.54
CA LEU A 85 -8.86 1.75 -19.34
C LEU A 85 -8.48 2.49 -18.04
N LEU A 86 -7.35 3.19 -18.00
CA LEU A 86 -6.96 4.03 -16.86
C LEU A 86 -7.99 5.14 -16.62
N ARG A 87 -8.45 5.81 -17.68
CA ARG A 87 -9.51 6.83 -17.59
C ARG A 87 -10.84 6.26 -17.12
N ALA A 88 -11.20 5.05 -17.57
CA ALA A 88 -12.43 4.39 -17.13
C ALA A 88 -12.37 4.04 -15.62
N ILE A 89 -11.24 3.52 -15.15
CA ILE A 89 -10.99 3.24 -13.73
C ILE A 89 -11.09 4.52 -12.90
N ASP A 90 -10.45 5.60 -13.35
CA ASP A 90 -10.44 6.89 -12.66
C ASP A 90 -11.85 7.49 -12.55
N ARG A 91 -12.65 7.42 -13.63
CA ARG A 91 -14.05 7.86 -13.63
C ARG A 91 -14.88 7.08 -12.61
N ILE A 92 -14.81 5.75 -12.67
CA ILE A 92 -15.54 4.86 -11.75
C ILE A 92 -15.16 5.15 -10.29
N TYR A 93 -13.87 5.33 -10.03
CA TYR A 93 -13.39 5.60 -8.67
C TYR A 93 -13.83 6.98 -8.16
N THR A 94 -13.85 7.99 -9.03
CA THR A 94 -14.32 9.34 -8.68
C THR A 94 -15.80 9.35 -8.29
N GLU A 95 -16.62 8.54 -8.97
CA GLU A 95 -18.03 8.35 -8.63
C GLU A 95 -18.21 7.49 -7.36
N THR A 96 -17.30 6.54 -7.11
CA THR A 96 -17.41 5.54 -6.02
C THR A 96 -16.11 5.33 -5.25
N PRO A 97 -15.66 6.30 -4.42
CA PRO A 97 -14.35 6.24 -3.73
C PRO A 97 -14.23 5.14 -2.66
N PHE A 98 -15.35 4.48 -2.34
CA PHE A 98 -15.44 3.34 -1.42
C PHE A 98 -15.38 1.98 -2.13
N TYR A 99 -15.25 1.95 -3.46
CA TYR A 99 -15.11 0.72 -4.22
C TYR A 99 -13.65 0.26 -4.30
N GLY A 100 -13.41 -0.98 -3.91
CA GLY A 100 -12.16 -1.68 -4.17
C GLY A 100 -12.07 -2.26 -5.57
N TYR A 101 -10.88 -2.71 -5.94
CA TYR A 101 -10.58 -3.21 -7.29
C TYR A 101 -11.48 -4.35 -7.77
N HIS A 102 -12.08 -5.15 -6.88
CA HIS A 102 -13.10 -6.14 -7.24
C HIS A 102 -14.39 -5.50 -7.78
N LYS A 103 -14.89 -4.46 -7.10
CA LYS A 103 -16.12 -3.77 -7.52
C LYS A 103 -15.89 -2.91 -8.75
N VAL A 104 -14.74 -2.23 -8.82
CA VAL A 104 -14.32 -1.49 -10.01
C VAL A 104 -14.23 -2.43 -11.22
N HIS A 105 -13.65 -3.62 -11.04
CA HIS A 105 -13.60 -4.64 -12.10
C HIS A 105 -14.99 -5.09 -12.57
N GLN A 106 -15.92 -5.32 -11.65
CA GLN A 106 -17.29 -5.66 -12.00
C GLN A 106 -17.98 -4.55 -12.81
N GLN A 107 -17.85 -3.29 -12.39
CA GLN A 107 -18.40 -2.16 -13.13
C GLN A 107 -17.77 -1.97 -14.51
N LEU A 108 -16.47 -2.28 -14.65
CA LEU A 108 -15.82 -2.28 -15.95
C LEU A 108 -16.40 -3.37 -16.87
N ILE A 109 -16.68 -4.56 -16.36
CA ILE A 109 -17.34 -5.63 -17.13
C ILE A 109 -18.74 -5.20 -17.56
N GLU A 110 -19.53 -4.64 -16.62
CA GLU A 110 -20.88 -4.13 -16.90
C GLU A 110 -20.85 -2.98 -17.93
N GLY A 111 -19.78 -2.18 -17.94
CA GLY A 111 -19.51 -1.14 -18.93
C GLY A 111 -18.96 -1.63 -20.27
N GLY A 112 -18.86 -2.96 -20.49
CA GLY A 112 -18.44 -3.56 -21.75
C GLY A 112 -16.93 -3.79 -21.92
N TYR A 113 -16.12 -3.60 -20.87
CA TYR A 113 -14.68 -3.82 -20.93
C TYR A 113 -14.32 -5.29 -20.64
N SER A 114 -13.52 -5.91 -21.52
CA SER A 114 -12.95 -7.24 -21.28
C SER A 114 -11.57 -7.14 -20.62
N VAL A 115 -11.53 -7.04 -19.29
CA VAL A 115 -10.29 -6.85 -18.51
C VAL A 115 -10.17 -7.85 -17.36
N GLY A 116 -8.93 -8.28 -17.09
CA GLY A 116 -8.63 -9.17 -15.97
C GLY A 116 -8.52 -8.43 -14.63
N LEU A 117 -8.92 -9.09 -13.54
CA LEU A 117 -8.92 -8.54 -12.17
C LEU A 117 -7.54 -8.00 -11.74
N ASN A 118 -6.47 -8.77 -11.97
CA ASN A 118 -5.10 -8.37 -11.61
C ASN A 118 -4.65 -7.12 -12.38
N ARG A 119 -5.17 -6.93 -13.60
CA ARG A 119 -4.85 -5.77 -14.43
C ARG A 119 -5.48 -4.51 -13.85
N VAL A 120 -6.75 -4.59 -13.41
CA VAL A 120 -7.44 -3.51 -12.70
C VAL A 120 -6.71 -3.16 -11.40
N ARG A 121 -6.32 -4.17 -10.60
CA ARG A 121 -5.53 -3.95 -9.38
C ARG A 121 -4.22 -3.20 -9.64
N ASN A 122 -3.45 -3.64 -10.65
CA ASN A 122 -2.19 -3.01 -10.99
C ASN A 122 -2.38 -1.56 -11.45
N TYR A 123 -3.42 -1.28 -12.23
CA TYR A 123 -3.72 0.08 -12.68
C TYR A 123 -4.24 0.98 -11.57
N MET A 124 -5.06 0.48 -10.65
CA MET A 124 -5.42 1.25 -9.45
C MET A 124 -4.19 1.59 -8.60
N ASN A 125 -3.24 0.66 -8.47
CA ASN A 125 -1.97 0.93 -7.77
C ASN A 125 -1.10 1.94 -8.53
N GLU A 126 -1.03 1.85 -9.87
CA GLU A 126 -0.30 2.80 -10.73
C GLU A 126 -0.89 4.22 -10.60
N LEU A 127 -2.22 4.34 -10.51
CA LEU A 127 -2.93 5.61 -10.27
C LEU A 127 -2.89 6.06 -8.80
N GLY A 128 -2.38 5.25 -7.87
CA GLY A 128 -2.35 5.56 -6.44
C GLY A 128 -3.71 5.57 -5.75
N LEU A 129 -4.73 4.96 -6.35
CA LEU A 129 -6.11 4.95 -5.83
C LEU A 129 -6.22 3.99 -4.63
N LYS A 130 -6.62 4.52 -3.48
CA LYS A 130 -6.79 3.77 -2.22
C LYS A 130 -8.21 3.90 -1.71
N VAL A 131 -8.89 2.77 -1.59
CA VAL A 131 -10.26 2.69 -1.10
C VAL A 131 -10.41 3.41 0.24
N ILE A 132 -11.38 4.33 0.29
CA ILE A 132 -11.73 5.05 1.50
C ILE A 132 -12.78 4.21 2.24
N TYR A 133 -12.36 3.52 3.29
CA TYR A 133 -13.28 2.85 4.20
C TYR A 133 -13.62 3.78 5.38
N PRO A 134 -14.87 3.83 5.86
CA PRO A 134 -15.13 4.37 7.17
C PRO A 134 -14.36 3.53 8.20
N THR A 135 -13.43 4.15 8.91
CA THR A 135 -12.65 3.51 9.98
C THR A 135 -13.60 2.82 10.97
N LYS A 136 -13.20 1.64 11.48
CA LYS A 136 -13.95 0.82 12.44
C LYS A 136 -14.65 1.68 13.49
N LYS A 137 -15.93 1.38 13.77
CA LYS A 137 -16.67 1.92 14.92
C LYS A 137 -15.79 1.84 16.16
N VAL A 138 -15.59 2.96 16.84
CA VAL A 138 -15.00 3.00 18.18
C VAL A 138 -15.86 2.08 19.05
N CYS A 139 -15.31 0.97 19.53
CA CYS A 139 -15.97 0.18 20.58
C CYS A 139 -15.97 1.04 21.84
N THR A 140 -17.08 1.72 22.13
CA THR A 140 -17.25 2.55 23.34
C THR A 140 -17.17 1.71 24.62
N THR A 141 -17.33 0.39 24.53
CA THR A 141 -17.33 -0.53 25.66
C THR A 141 -16.04 -1.35 25.69
N LEU A 142 -14.97 -0.78 26.23
CA LEU A 142 -13.78 -1.54 26.62
C LEU A 142 -14.03 -2.12 28.02
N ALA A 143 -13.98 -3.44 28.15
CA ALA A 143 -14.14 -4.09 29.44
C ALA A 143 -12.90 -3.81 30.30
N HIS A 144 -13.08 -3.17 31.46
CA HIS A 144 -11.99 -2.96 32.40
C HIS A 144 -11.62 -4.29 33.08
N PRO A 145 -10.33 -4.66 33.19
CA PRO A 145 -9.91 -5.94 33.76
C PRO A 145 -10.42 -6.20 35.18
N GLU A 146 -10.59 -5.14 35.97
CA GLU A 146 -10.99 -5.19 37.38
C GLU A 146 -12.52 -5.32 37.57
N HIS A 147 -13.32 -5.16 36.52
CA HIS A 147 -14.77 -5.23 36.64
C HIS A 147 -15.25 -6.69 36.61
N LYS A 148 -15.93 -7.10 37.69
CA LYS A 148 -16.56 -8.43 37.78
C LYS A 148 -17.62 -8.58 36.68
N LYS A 149 -17.42 -9.58 35.83
CA LYS A 149 -18.43 -9.98 34.83
C LYS A 149 -19.52 -10.78 35.54
N TYR A 150 -20.72 -10.23 35.60
CA TYR A 150 -21.88 -10.94 36.16
C TYR A 150 -22.46 -11.92 35.12
N PRO A 151 -22.88 -13.12 35.54
CA PRO A 151 -23.56 -14.04 34.64
C PRO A 151 -24.88 -13.44 34.17
N TYR A 152 -25.20 -13.62 32.90
CA TYR A 152 -26.45 -13.15 32.33
C TYR A 152 -27.58 -14.11 32.74
N LEU A 153 -28.35 -13.73 33.75
CA LEU A 153 -29.37 -14.57 34.39
C LEU A 153 -30.60 -14.85 33.50
N LEU A 154 -30.73 -14.16 32.37
CA LEU A 154 -31.88 -14.29 31.46
C LEU A 154 -31.59 -15.24 30.28
N ARG A 155 -30.45 -15.94 30.27
CA ARG A 155 -29.99 -16.73 29.10
C ARG A 155 -30.94 -17.85 28.70
N ASP A 156 -31.57 -18.52 29.68
CA ASP A 156 -32.43 -19.68 29.47
C ASP A 156 -33.87 -19.43 29.99
N LEU A 157 -34.24 -18.16 30.19
CA LEU A 157 -35.58 -17.79 30.66
C LEU A 157 -36.51 -17.56 29.48
N GLU A 158 -37.48 -18.45 29.28
CA GLU A 158 -38.58 -18.22 28.33
C GLU A 158 -39.57 -17.18 28.88
N VAL A 159 -39.82 -16.14 28.08
CA VAL A 159 -40.73 -15.04 28.42
C VAL A 159 -42.02 -15.21 27.64
N TYR A 160 -43.09 -15.66 28.30
CA TYR A 160 -44.37 -16.01 27.67
C TYR A 160 -45.55 -15.13 28.08
N LYS A 161 -45.35 -14.19 29.02
CA LYS A 161 -46.39 -13.27 29.49
C LYS A 161 -45.88 -11.85 29.69
N PRO A 162 -46.74 -10.82 29.55
CA PRO A 162 -46.42 -9.46 29.96
C PRO A 162 -46.04 -9.37 31.45
N ASN A 163 -45.22 -8.39 31.81
CA ASN A 163 -44.72 -8.14 33.16
C ASN A 163 -43.85 -9.24 33.78
N GLN A 164 -43.24 -10.10 32.96
CA GLN A 164 -42.29 -11.11 33.43
C GLN A 164 -40.85 -10.59 33.45
N VAL A 165 -40.46 -9.79 32.45
CA VAL A 165 -39.12 -9.19 32.35
C VAL A 165 -39.26 -7.78 31.81
N TRP A 166 -38.53 -6.85 32.44
CA TRP A 166 -38.45 -5.46 32.00
C TRP A 166 -37.03 -5.14 31.53
N SER A 167 -36.95 -4.30 30.51
CA SER A 167 -35.71 -3.72 30.03
C SER A 167 -35.74 -2.23 30.28
N THR A 168 -34.60 -1.67 30.68
CA THR A 168 -34.41 -0.24 30.81
C THR A 168 -33.38 0.23 29.80
N ASP A 169 -33.74 1.23 29.02
CA ASP A 169 -32.82 1.87 28.08
C ASP A 169 -32.72 3.37 28.35
N ILE A 170 -31.53 3.92 28.17
CA ILE A 170 -31.29 5.36 28.22
C ILE A 170 -30.81 5.81 26.85
N THR A 171 -31.66 6.56 26.16
CA THR A 171 -31.39 7.08 24.83
C THR A 171 -31.19 8.60 24.88
N TYR A 172 -30.23 9.07 24.08
CA TYR A 172 -29.94 10.50 23.90
C TYR A 172 -30.69 11.00 22.67
N ILE A 173 -31.65 11.90 22.86
CA ILE A 173 -32.38 12.53 21.76
C ILE A 173 -31.72 13.88 21.47
N ARG A 174 -31.20 14.04 20.25
CA ARG A 174 -30.59 15.29 19.79
C ARG A 174 -31.67 16.31 19.42
N LEU A 175 -31.48 17.55 19.85
CA LEU A 175 -32.31 18.70 19.52
C LEU A 175 -31.41 19.82 18.99
N ASP A 176 -31.98 20.85 18.36
CA ASP A 176 -31.20 21.94 17.77
C ASP A 176 -30.35 22.71 18.80
N GLY A 177 -30.82 22.78 20.06
CA GLY A 177 -30.14 23.46 21.17
C GLY A 177 -29.35 22.54 22.13
N GLY A 178 -29.19 21.25 21.82
CA GLY A 178 -28.49 20.31 22.70
C GLY A 178 -29.01 18.88 22.61
N PHE A 179 -29.08 18.19 23.75
CA PHE A 179 -29.62 16.83 23.83
C PHE A 179 -30.46 16.67 25.09
N VAL A 180 -31.42 15.75 25.07
CA VAL A 180 -32.19 15.34 26.26
C VAL A 180 -32.00 13.86 26.52
N TYR A 181 -32.08 13.47 27.79
CA TYR A 181 -32.03 12.09 28.21
C TYR A 181 -33.46 11.52 28.27
N LEU A 182 -33.72 10.47 27.50
CA LEU A 182 -34.91 9.64 27.62
C LEU A 182 -34.54 8.36 28.36
N ALA A 183 -35.09 8.15 29.54
CA ALA A 183 -35.05 6.87 30.23
C ALA A 183 -36.40 6.18 30.06
N ALA A 184 -36.42 4.96 29.53
CA ALA A 184 -37.64 4.19 29.30
C ALA A 184 -37.56 2.82 29.98
N VAL A 185 -38.67 2.39 30.58
CA VAL A 185 -38.91 1.04 31.08
C VAL A 185 -39.84 0.35 30.09
N ILE A 186 -39.37 -0.75 29.50
CA ILE A 186 -40.05 -1.47 28.42
C ILE A 186 -40.33 -2.90 28.86
N ASP A 187 -41.56 -3.37 28.68
CA ASP A 187 -41.91 -4.78 28.88
C ASP A 187 -41.36 -5.65 27.73
N TRP A 188 -40.69 -6.74 28.08
CA TRP A 188 -39.95 -7.51 27.08
C TRP A 188 -40.87 -8.37 26.19
N HIS A 189 -42.03 -8.79 26.70
CA HIS A 189 -43.00 -9.60 25.96
C HIS A 189 -43.87 -8.74 25.04
N SER A 190 -44.58 -7.76 25.60
CA SER A 190 -45.53 -6.92 24.88
C SER A 190 -44.88 -5.79 24.08
N LYS A 191 -43.60 -5.47 24.34
CA LYS A 191 -42.88 -4.29 23.82
C LYS A 191 -43.53 -2.96 24.19
N ALA A 192 -44.45 -2.96 25.15
CA ALA A 192 -45.09 -1.75 25.63
C ALA A 192 -44.11 -0.93 26.49
N ILE A 193 -44.17 0.40 26.35
CA ILE A 193 -43.48 1.33 27.24
C ILE A 193 -44.32 1.43 28.52
N LEU A 194 -43.79 0.90 29.62
CA LEU A 194 -44.48 0.92 30.92
C LEU A 194 -44.35 2.28 31.60
N SER A 195 -43.18 2.90 31.47
CA SER A 195 -42.90 4.22 32.03
C SER A 195 -41.77 4.87 31.24
N HIS A 196 -41.79 6.19 31.15
CA HIS A 196 -40.70 6.95 30.59
C HIS A 196 -40.52 8.27 31.35
N LYS A 197 -39.29 8.76 31.37
CA LYS A 197 -38.97 10.08 31.89
C LYS A 197 -37.98 10.78 30.98
N ILE A 198 -38.29 12.03 30.67
CA ILE A 198 -37.42 12.91 29.90
C ILE A 198 -36.80 13.90 30.87
N ARG A 199 -35.49 14.08 30.78
CA ARG A 199 -34.76 15.07 31.58
C ARG A 199 -33.83 15.89 30.68
N PRO A 200 -33.91 17.24 30.70
CA PRO A 200 -32.88 18.07 30.10
C PRO A 200 -31.59 17.95 30.92
N PRO A 201 -30.41 18.06 30.29
CA PRO A 201 -29.14 18.08 31.02
C PRO A 201 -29.20 19.18 32.09
N SER A 202 -28.85 18.83 33.33
CA SER A 202 -28.78 19.82 34.41
C SER A 202 -27.71 20.86 34.06
N SER A 203 -27.97 22.13 34.41
CA SER A 203 -27.10 23.28 34.16
C SER A 203 -25.67 23.10 34.68
N GLU A 204 -25.44 22.24 35.67
CA GLU A 204 -24.12 21.89 36.18
C GLU A 204 -23.24 21.10 35.18
N VAL A 205 -23.83 20.41 34.20
CA VAL A 205 -23.09 19.59 33.23
C VAL A 205 -22.66 20.41 31.99
N GLN A 206 -23.20 21.61 31.80
CA GLN A 206 -22.81 22.48 30.68
C GLN A 206 -21.35 22.93 30.78
N HIS A 207 -20.81 23.12 31.99
CA HIS A 207 -19.45 23.60 32.21
C HIS A 207 -18.33 22.61 31.82
N TYR A 208 -18.58 21.30 31.86
CA TYR A 208 -17.54 20.29 31.60
C TYR A 208 -17.35 19.95 30.11
N SER A 209 -18.34 20.25 29.27
CA SER A 209 -18.24 19.98 27.82
C SER A 209 -17.45 21.03 27.04
N ILE A 210 -17.33 22.24 27.57
CA ILE A 210 -16.60 23.35 26.92
C ILE A 210 -15.10 23.28 27.23
N LEU A 211 -14.70 22.76 28.40
CA LEU A 211 -13.30 22.71 28.83
C LEU A 211 -12.47 21.57 28.18
N SER A 212 -13.09 20.48 27.72
CA SER A 212 -12.36 19.41 26.98
C SER A 212 -12.07 19.74 25.51
N ARG A 213 -12.57 20.86 24.98
CA ARG A 213 -12.24 21.33 23.62
C ARG A 213 -11.03 22.28 23.58
N HIS A 214 -10.43 22.64 24.72
CA HIS A 214 -9.27 23.54 24.80
C HIS A 214 -7.99 22.89 25.33
N GLN A 215 -7.96 21.57 25.54
CA GLN A 215 -6.75 20.85 25.95
C GLN A 215 -6.31 19.74 24.98
N ILE A 216 -6.89 19.70 23.77
CA ILE A 216 -6.37 18.88 22.67
C ILE A 216 -6.32 19.76 21.41
N LEU A 217 -5.42 20.74 21.45
CA LEU A 217 -4.70 21.28 20.30
C LEU A 217 -3.23 21.40 20.70
#